data_AF-A0A846CBQ6-F1
#
_entry.id   AF-A0A846CBQ6-F1
#
_cell.length_a   1.000
_cell.length_b   1.000
_cell.length_c   1.000
_cell.angle_alpha   90.00
_cell.angle_beta   90.00
_cell.angle_gamma   90.00
#
_symmetry.space_group_name_H-M   'P 1'
#
loop_
_entity.id
_entity.type
_entity.pdbx_description
1 polymer ?
#
loop_
_entity_poly.entity_id
_entity_poly.type
_entity_poly.pdbx_seq_one_letter_code
_entity_poly.pdbx_strand_id
1 'polypeptide(L)'
;ATLEEVTDADALLHVVDLSHPAWQSHISSVMSILSEMPITPGPILVAFNKVDQVDSETLALAQEEFPQGVFISANKRLGLETLRQNIAQLIHYAIAL
;
A
#
# COMPACT_ATOMS: atom_id res chain seq x y z
N ALA A 1 -10.50 -1.80 -10.66
CA ALA A 1 -9.58 -1.27 -11.66
C ALA A 1 -9.39 -2.33 -12.72
N THR A 2 -9.40 -1.95 -13.99
CA THR A 2 -8.91 -2.83 -15.06
C THR A 2 -7.38 -2.80 -15.10
N LEU A 3 -6.76 -3.76 -15.78
CA LEU A 3 -5.30 -3.80 -15.94
C LEU A 3 -4.77 -2.58 -16.73
N GLU A 4 -5.58 -2.08 -17.68
CA GLU A 4 -5.31 -0.85 -18.44
C GLU A 4 -5.25 0.38 -17.54
N GLU A 5 -6.21 0.56 -16.62
CA GLU A 5 -6.21 1.70 -15.69
C GLU A 5 -4.98 1.71 -14.76
N VAL A 6 -4.41 0.54 -14.45
CA VAL A 6 -3.18 0.45 -13.65
C VAL A 6 -1.94 0.88 -14.44
N THR A 7 -1.97 0.66 -15.76
CA THR A 7 -0.87 0.98 -16.67
C THR A 7 -0.77 2.49 -16.94
N ASP A 8 -1.92 3.18 -16.97
CA ASP A 8 -1.98 4.63 -17.17
C ASP A 8 -1.81 5.44 -15.86
N ALA A 9 -1.67 4.77 -14.71
CA ALA A 9 -1.59 5.45 -13.43
C ALA A 9 -0.19 6.01 -13.15
N ASP A 10 -0.11 7.31 -12.84
CA ASP A 10 1.14 7.97 -12.43
C ASP A 10 1.70 7.39 -11.12
N ALA A 11 0.84 6.88 -10.24
CA ALA A 11 1.21 6.27 -8.97
C ALA A 11 0.13 5.31 -8.46
N LEU A 12 0.50 4.37 -7.60
CA LEU A 12 -0.41 3.38 -7.02
C LEU A 12 -0.45 3.45 -5.50
N LEU A 13 -1.65 3.29 -4.94
CA LEU A 13 -1.86 3.05 -3.52
C LEU A 13 -2.30 1.61 -3.32
N HIS A 14 -1.41 0.76 -2.82
CA HIS A 14 -1.72 -0.62 -2.51
C HIS A 14 -2.23 -0.74 -1.07
N VAL A 15 -3.55 -0.85 -0.91
CA VAL A 15 -4.17 -1.03 0.41
C VAL A 15 -4.18 -2.51 0.79
N VAL A 16 -3.60 -2.84 1.94
CA VAL A 16 -3.48 -4.19 2.48
C VAL A 16 -4.34 -4.32 3.73
N ASP A 17 -5.10 -5.39 3.84
CA ASP A 17 -5.82 -5.73 5.06
C ASP A 17 -4.89 -6.45 6.04
N LEU A 18 -4.36 -5.74 7.04
CA LEU A 18 -3.38 -6.30 7.97
C LEU A 18 -4.01 -7.29 8.95
N SER A 19 -5.34 -7.26 9.15
CA SER A 19 -6.01 -8.24 10.02
C SER A 19 -6.19 -9.61 9.37
N HIS A 20 -5.84 -9.76 8.10
CA HIS A 20 -5.96 -11.02 7.40
C HIS A 20 -4.69 -11.86 7.61
N PRO A 21 -4.77 -13.13 8.06
CA PRO A 21 -3.58 -13.94 8.36
C PRO A 21 -2.69 -14.22 7.14
N ALA A 22 -3.25 -14.07 5.92
CA ALA A 22 -2.53 -14.25 4.65
C ALA A 22 -2.10 -12.93 4.00
N TRP A 23 -1.98 -11.82 4.76
CA TRP A 23 -1.69 -10.50 4.20
C TRP A 23 -0.37 -10.47 3.38
N GLN A 24 0.68 -11.17 3.81
CA GLN A 24 1.94 -11.29 3.05
C GLN A 24 1.75 -11.96 1.68
N SER A 25 0.95 -13.02 1.64
CA SER A 25 0.61 -13.72 0.40
C SER A 25 -0.21 -12.83 -0.53
N HIS A 26 -1.12 -12.02 0.01
CA HIS A 26 -1.89 -11.05 -0.78
C HIS A 26 -0.99 -9.99 -1.41
N ILE A 27 -0.04 -9.42 -0.65
CA ILE A 27 0.97 -8.50 -1.19
C ILE A 27 1.76 -9.18 -2.30
N SER A 28 2.30 -10.36 -2.03
CA SER A 28 3.13 -11.10 -2.99
C SER A 28 2.37 -11.40 -4.29
N SER A 29 1.10 -11.78 -4.18
CA SER A 29 0.23 -12.05 -5.33
C SER A 29 0.01 -10.80 -6.18
N VAL A 30 -0.28 -9.65 -5.54
CA VAL A 30 -0.47 -8.38 -6.25
C VAL A 30 0.84 -7.95 -6.91
N MET A 31 1.97 -8.01 -6.19
CA MET A 31 3.28 -7.64 -6.75
C MET A 31 3.70 -8.55 -7.92
N SER A 32 3.33 -9.84 -7.91
CA SER A 32 3.55 -10.74 -9.06
C SER A 32 2.73 -10.31 -10.27
N ILE A 33 1.46 -9.96 -10.09
CA ILE A 33 0.61 -9.48 -11.19
C ILE A 33 1.17 -8.18 -11.78
N LEU A 34 1.65 -7.27 -10.92
CA LEU A 34 2.24 -6.00 -11.35
C LEU A 34 3.59 -6.20 -12.08
N SER A 35 4.38 -7.22 -11.71
CA SER A 35 5.65 -7.51 -12.38
C SER A 35 5.47 -8.20 -13.75
N GLU A 36 4.34 -8.85 -13.97
CA GLU A 36 3.96 -9.45 -15.25
C GLU A 36 3.41 -8.42 -16.25
N MET A 37 3.16 -7.18 -15.82
CA MET A 37 2.68 -6.12 -16.71
C MET A 37 3.76 -5.70 -17.72
N PRO A 38 3.38 -5.43 -18.99
CA PRO A 38 4.33 -5.02 -20.03
C PRO A 38 4.93 -3.62 -19.79
N ILE A 39 4.31 -2.82 -18.93
CA ILE A 39 4.73 -1.48 -18.56
C ILE A 39 4.92 -1.48 -17.05
N THR A 40 6.04 -0.91 -16.60
CA THR A 40 6.31 -0.75 -15.16
C THR A 40 5.33 0.27 -14.60
N PRO A 41 4.51 -0.09 -13.60
CA PRO A 41 3.61 0.87 -12.97
C PRO A 41 4.39 1.98 -12.27
N GLY A 42 3.74 3.13 -12.07
CA GLY A 42 4.28 4.20 -11.26
C GLY A 42 4.64 3.77 -9.83
N PRO A 43 5.29 4.66 -9.04
CA PRO A 43 5.67 4.37 -7.67
C PRO A 43 4.47 3.91 -6.83
N ILE A 44 4.71 2.91 -5.98
CA ILE A 44 3.68 2.24 -5.19
C ILE A 44 3.85 2.58 -3.71
N LEU A 45 2.81 3.12 -3.09
CA LEU A 45 2.71 3.29 -1.64
C LEU A 45 1.88 2.16 -1.05
N VAL A 46 2.42 1.43 -0.08
CA VAL A 46 1.68 0.37 0.63
C VAL A 46 1.01 0.98 1.87
N ALA A 47 -0.30 0.79 2.00
CA ALA A 47 -1.07 1.23 3.15
C ALA A 47 -1.70 0.02 3.86
N PHE A 48 -1.21 -0.29 5.06
CA PHE A 48 -1.76 -1.31 5.94
C PHE A 48 -2.98 -0.78 6.67
N ASN A 49 -4.15 -1.25 6.26
CA ASN A 49 -5.44 -0.92 6.85
C ASN A 49 -5.84 -1.93 7.94
N LYS A 50 -6.81 -1.53 8.77
CA LYS A 50 -7.36 -2.28 9.90
C LYS A 50 -6.35 -2.54 11.03
N VAL A 51 -5.44 -1.61 11.27
CA VAL A 51 -4.50 -1.71 12.40
C VAL A 51 -5.18 -1.69 13.78
N ASP A 52 -6.48 -1.39 13.84
CA ASP A 52 -7.30 -1.52 15.06
C ASP A 52 -7.74 -2.97 15.35
N GLN A 53 -7.49 -3.91 14.44
CA GLN A 53 -7.92 -5.32 14.54
C GLN A 53 -6.76 -6.31 14.58
N VAL A 54 -5.54 -5.83 14.84
CA VAL A 54 -4.32 -6.65 14.85
C VAL A 54 -3.63 -6.58 16.19
N ASP A 55 -2.93 -7.66 16.54
CA ASP A 55 -2.04 -7.67 17.69
C ASP A 55 -0.74 -6.89 17.42
N SER A 56 0.00 -6.62 18.50
CA SER A 56 1.25 -5.88 18.42
C SER A 56 2.35 -6.61 17.67
N GLU A 57 2.31 -7.95 17.65
CA GLU A 57 3.33 -8.78 16.97
C GLU A 57 3.19 -8.66 15.45
N THR A 58 1.97 -8.81 14.94
CA THR A 58 1.64 -8.64 13.52
C THR A 58 1.93 -7.21 13.07
N LEU A 59 1.60 -6.21 13.88
CA LEU A 59 1.92 -4.81 13.57
C LEU A 59 3.42 -4.57 13.50
N ALA A 60 4.18 -5.07 14.48
CA ALA A 60 5.63 -4.92 14.50
C ALA A 60 6.30 -5.62 13.31
N LEU A 61 5.85 -6.84 12.98
CA LEU A 61 6.34 -7.58 11.82
C LEU A 61 6.11 -6.78 10.52
N ALA A 62 4.91 -6.24 10.32
CA ALA A 62 4.62 -5.43 9.14
C ALA A 62 5.44 -4.13 9.08
N GLN A 63 5.73 -3.50 10.23
CA GLN A 63 6.62 -2.33 10.30
C GLN A 63 8.07 -2.67 9.96
N GLU A 64 8.54 -3.84 10.37
CA GLU A 64 9.89 -4.33 10.05
C GLU A 64 10.02 -4.70 8.57
N GLU A 65 9.05 -5.46 8.02
CA GLU A 65 9.06 -5.87 6.61
C GLU A 65 8.82 -4.69 5.65
N PHE A 66 8.00 -3.72 6.05
CA PHE A 66 7.61 -2.58 5.24
C PHE A 66 7.82 -1.24 5.98
N PRO A 67 9.08 -0.79 6.15
CA PRO A 67 9.39 0.42 6.91
C PRO A 67 8.86 1.72 6.29
N GLN A 68 8.58 1.70 4.98
CA GLN A 68 7.93 2.82 4.26
C GLN A 68 6.40 2.67 4.19
N GLY A 69 5.84 1.61 4.79
CA GLY A 69 4.41 1.36 4.82
C GLY A 69 3.67 2.37 5.69
N VAL A 70 2.46 2.75 5.28
CA VAL A 70 1.59 3.61 6.06
C VAL A 70 0.57 2.77 6.80
N PHE A 71 0.46 2.96 8.11
CA PHE A 71 -0.41 2.18 8.98
C PHE A 71 -1.65 2.99 9.35
N ILE A 72 -2.84 2.49 8.99
CA ILE A 72 -4.12 3.19 9.15
C ILE A 72 -5.21 2.29 9.72
N SER A 73 -6.21 2.92 10.30
CA SER A 73 -7.55 2.34 10.39
C SER A 73 -8.52 3.28 9.73
N ALA A 74 -8.97 2.93 8.52
CA ALA A 74 -9.89 3.76 7.75
C ALA A 74 -11.21 3.98 8.50
N ASN A 75 -11.74 2.93 9.15
CA ASN A 75 -13.00 3.00 9.90
C ASN A 75 -12.85 3.85 11.18
N LYS A 76 -11.74 3.69 11.92
CA LYS A 76 -11.46 4.50 13.11
C LYS A 76 -10.87 5.87 12.79
N ARG A 77 -10.64 6.18 11.51
CA ARG A 77 -9.97 7.40 11.03
C ARG A 77 -8.57 7.63 11.63
N LEU A 78 -7.88 6.54 11.97
CA LEU A 78 -6.51 6.60 12.49
C LEU A 78 -5.50 6.59 11.33
N GLY A 79 -4.46 7.41 11.43
CA GLY A 79 -3.37 7.47 10.44
C GLY A 79 -3.74 8.12 9.09
N LEU A 80 -4.97 8.62 8.92
CA LEU A 80 -5.42 9.18 7.63
C LEU A 80 -4.68 10.47 7.23
N GLU A 81 -4.28 11.30 8.19
CA GLU A 81 -3.48 12.50 7.89
C GLU A 81 -2.08 12.12 7.41
N THR A 82 -1.44 11.13 8.07
CA THR A 82 -0.17 10.57 7.63
C THR A 82 -0.29 9.97 6.23
N LEU A 83 -1.36 9.22 5.95
CA LEU A 83 -1.63 8.70 4.62
C LEU A 83 -1.78 9.81 3.58
N ARG A 84 -2.54 10.86 3.90
CA ARG A 84 -2.74 12.01 3.01
C ARG A 84 -1.40 12.68 2.67
N GLN A 85 -0.52 12.86 3.66
CA GLN A 85 0.81 13.45 3.46
C GLN A 85 1.69 12.55 2.58
N ASN A 86 1.70 11.24 2.83
CA ASN A 86 2.47 10.29 2.01
C ASN A 86 1.95 10.22 0.57
N ILE A 87 0.63 10.25 0.35
CA ILE A 87 0.06 10.32 -0.99
C ILE A 87 0.48 11.62 -1.69
N ALA A 88 0.44 12.76 -1.00
CA ALA A 88 0.87 14.03 -1.57
C ALA A 88 2.36 14.00 -1.97
N GLN A 89 3.21 13.35 -1.18
CA GLN A 89 4.63 13.15 -1.50
C GLN A 89 4.82 12.17 -2.67
N LEU A 90 4.05 11.08 -2.72
CA LEU A 90 4.07 10.10 -3.79
C LEU A 90 3.72 10.76 -5.14
N ILE A 91 2.68 11.59 -5.17
CA ILE A 91 2.27 12.33 -6.37
C ILE A 91 3.37 13.30 -6.82
N HIS A 92 3.99 14.04 -5.89
CA HIS A 92 5.12 14.91 -6.23
C HIS A 92 6.29 14.13 -6.84
N TYR A 93 6.58 12.95 -6.29
CA TYR A 93 7.65 12.09 -6.81
C TYR A 93 7.31 11.54 -8.21
N ALA A 94 6.08 11.08 -8.42
CA ALA A 94 5.61 10.55 -9.70
C ALA A 94 5.68 11.57 -10.84
N ILE A 95 5.28 12.82 -10.59
CA ILE A 95 5.25 13.90 -11.60
C ILE A 95 6.66 14.45 -11.90
N ALA A 96 7.62 14.23 -11.00
CA ALA A 96 9.00 14.70 -11.15
C ALA A 96 9.91 13.73 -11.93
N LEU A 97 9.42 12.54 -12.28
CA LEU A 97 10.09 11.52 -13.10
C LEU A 97 9.76 11.69 -14.58
#